data_AF-Q70SK3-F1
#
_entry.id   AF-Q70SK3-F1
#
_cell.length_a   1.000
_cell.length_b   1.000
_cell.length_c   1.000
_cell.angle_alpha   90.00
_cell.angle_beta   90.00
_cell.angle_gamma   90.00
#
_symmetry.space_group_name_H-M   'P 1'
#
loop_
_entity.id
_entity.type
_entity.pdbx_description
1 polymer ?
#
loop_
_entity_poly.entity_id
_entity_poly.type
_entity_poly.pdbx_seq_one_letter_code
_entity_poly.pdbx_strand_id
1 'polypeptide(L)'
;ERVRNGSWVGATGKELKDVIAVGIGGSFLGPLFVHTALQTDQEASKNARDRELRFLANVDPIDVARNISGLNPETTLVVVVSKTFTTAETMLNARTLREWISSVLGTSAVAKHMVAVSTNLPLVEKFGIDPNNAFAFWDWVGGRYSVCSAVGVLPLSLQYGFAVVEKFLQGAHSIDQHFSSAPFEKNIPALLGLLSVWNVSFLGYPARAILPYSQALEKLAPHIQQVSMESNGKGVSIDGLPLPFETGEIDFGEPGTNGQHSFYQLIHQGRVIPCDFIGVV
;
A
#
# COMPACT_ATOMS: atom_id res chain seq x y z
N GLU A 1 0.47 -19.99 -0.86
CA GLU A 1 0.73 -21.15 -1.76
C GLU A 1 -0.54 -21.87 -2.20
N ARG A 2 -1.41 -22.32 -1.29
CA ARG A 2 -2.63 -23.09 -1.63
C ARG A 2 -3.51 -22.45 -2.71
N VAL A 3 -3.68 -21.13 -2.69
CA VAL A 3 -4.43 -20.40 -3.72
C VAL A 3 -3.74 -20.45 -5.09
N ARG A 4 -2.41 -20.34 -5.12
CA ARG A 4 -1.64 -20.26 -6.36
C ARG A 4 -1.42 -21.62 -7.04
N ASN A 5 -1.40 -22.70 -6.26
CA ASN A 5 -1.25 -24.06 -6.78
C ASN A 5 -2.58 -24.79 -7.02
N GLY A 6 -3.72 -24.09 -6.89
CA GLY A 6 -5.05 -24.65 -7.12
C GLY A 6 -5.59 -25.58 -6.03
N SER A 7 -4.86 -25.83 -4.93
CA SER A 7 -5.39 -26.64 -3.83
C SER A 7 -6.43 -25.90 -2.97
N TRP A 8 -6.46 -24.57 -3.03
CA TRP A 8 -7.58 -23.75 -2.57
C TRP A 8 -8.39 -23.28 -3.77
N VAL A 9 -9.63 -23.73 -3.85
CA VAL A 9 -10.56 -23.42 -4.92
C VAL A 9 -11.75 -22.61 -4.41
N GLY A 10 -12.38 -21.87 -5.31
CA GLY A 10 -13.64 -21.18 -5.07
C GLY A 10 -14.81 -22.13 -4.78
N ALA A 11 -15.98 -21.56 -4.57
CA ALA A 11 -17.21 -22.28 -4.27
C ALA A 11 -17.60 -23.28 -5.37
N THR A 12 -17.25 -23.00 -6.62
CA THR A 12 -17.54 -23.85 -7.78
C THR A 12 -16.39 -24.80 -8.15
N GLY A 13 -15.33 -24.86 -7.35
CA GLY A 13 -14.16 -25.69 -7.62
C GLY A 13 -13.15 -25.10 -8.59
N LYS A 14 -13.37 -23.87 -9.09
CA LYS A 14 -12.42 -23.16 -9.96
C LYS A 14 -11.28 -22.53 -9.13
N GLU A 15 -10.12 -22.39 -9.76
CA GLU A 15 -8.98 -21.69 -9.16
C GLU A 15 -9.27 -20.19 -9.00
N LEU A 16 -8.79 -19.63 -7.88
CA LEU A 16 -8.89 -18.20 -7.61
C LEU A 16 -7.65 -17.51 -8.20
N LYS A 17 -7.84 -16.79 -9.30
CA LYS A 17 -6.79 -16.10 -10.05
C LYS A 17 -6.88 -14.57 -9.96
N ASP A 18 -8.07 -14.06 -9.68
CA ASP A 18 -8.34 -12.64 -9.55
C ASP A 18 -8.41 -12.29 -8.05
N VAL A 19 -7.83 -11.17 -7.66
CA VAL A 19 -7.79 -10.71 -6.27
C VAL A 19 -8.22 -9.25 -6.20
N ILE A 20 -9.14 -8.94 -5.30
CA ILE A 20 -9.47 -7.55 -4.94
C ILE A 20 -9.04 -7.31 -3.50
N ALA A 21 -8.02 -6.49 -3.30
CA ALA A 21 -7.61 -6.02 -1.98
C ALA A 21 -8.39 -4.74 -1.62
N VAL A 22 -9.12 -4.78 -0.51
CA VAL A 22 -10.01 -3.70 -0.07
C VAL A 22 -9.41 -3.02 1.16
N GLY A 23 -9.09 -1.75 1.06
CA GLY A 23 -8.48 -1.00 2.14
C GLY A 23 -8.27 0.46 1.74
N ILE A 24 -8.10 1.35 2.72
CA ILE A 24 -7.87 2.77 2.47
C ILE A 24 -6.64 3.27 3.25
N GLY A 25 -6.00 4.33 2.76
CA GLY A 25 -4.80 4.89 3.37
C GLY A 25 -3.67 3.86 3.46
N GLY A 26 -3.24 3.55 4.68
CA GLY A 26 -2.09 2.67 4.90
C GLY A 26 -2.35 1.21 4.53
N SER A 27 -3.61 0.79 4.52
CA SER A 27 -4.06 -0.52 4.05
C SER A 27 -3.99 -0.68 2.52
N PHE A 28 -3.66 0.39 1.78
CA PHE A 28 -3.76 0.48 0.33
C PHE A 28 -2.51 1.07 -0.33
N LEU A 29 -2.04 2.23 0.12
CA LEU A 29 -1.03 3.02 -0.59
C LEU A 29 0.31 2.30 -0.74
N GLY A 30 0.84 1.73 0.35
CA GLY A 30 2.08 0.95 0.31
C GLY A 30 1.95 -0.31 -0.56
N PRO A 31 0.94 -1.18 -0.33
CA PRO A 31 0.69 -2.34 -1.19
C PRO A 31 0.52 -2.00 -2.67
N LEU A 32 -0.23 -0.95 -3.01
CA LEU A 32 -0.42 -0.49 -4.38
C LEU A 32 0.90 0.00 -4.99
N PHE A 33 1.72 0.73 -4.20
CA PHE A 33 3.05 1.13 -4.63
C PHE A 33 3.92 -0.06 -5.02
N VAL A 34 4.05 -1.05 -4.12
CA VAL A 34 4.89 -2.23 -4.38
C VAL A 34 4.32 -3.06 -5.54
N HIS A 35 2.99 -3.20 -5.63
CA HIS A 35 2.34 -3.87 -6.75
C HIS A 35 2.72 -3.20 -8.08
N THR A 36 2.53 -1.88 -8.19
CA THR A 36 2.83 -1.13 -9.42
C THR A 36 4.30 -1.24 -9.81
N ALA A 37 5.20 -1.18 -8.82
CA ALA A 37 6.64 -1.34 -9.05
C ALA A 37 6.99 -2.73 -9.60
N LEU A 38 6.35 -3.79 -9.09
CA LEU A 38 6.63 -5.18 -9.46
C LEU A 38 5.94 -5.64 -10.76
N GLN A 39 5.00 -4.89 -11.31
CA GLN A 39 4.28 -5.27 -12.54
C GLN A 39 5.21 -5.49 -13.75
N THR A 40 6.33 -4.77 -13.80
CA THR A 40 7.29 -4.84 -14.92
C THR A 40 8.58 -5.60 -14.59
N ASP A 41 8.74 -6.06 -13.34
CA ASP A 41 9.85 -6.92 -12.96
C ASP A 41 9.73 -8.29 -13.66
N GLN A 42 10.85 -8.85 -14.12
CA GLN A 42 10.85 -10.04 -14.97
C GLN A 42 10.38 -11.29 -14.22
N GLU A 43 10.79 -11.47 -12.97
CA GLU A 43 10.41 -12.64 -12.17
C GLU A 43 8.97 -12.50 -11.66
N ALA A 44 8.64 -11.31 -11.14
CA ALA A 44 7.30 -11.01 -10.64
C ALA A 44 6.25 -11.12 -11.75
N SER A 45 6.47 -10.53 -12.93
CA SER A 45 5.55 -10.60 -14.06
C SER A 45 5.33 -12.03 -14.54
N LYS A 46 6.39 -12.86 -14.59
CA LYS A 46 6.28 -14.28 -14.90
C LYS A 46 5.42 -15.02 -13.86
N ASN A 47 5.61 -14.74 -12.58
CA ASN A 47 4.82 -15.35 -11.50
C ASN A 47 3.38 -14.85 -11.44
N ALA A 48 3.10 -13.65 -11.97
CA ALA A 48 1.78 -13.04 -12.03
C ALA A 48 0.99 -13.42 -13.29
N ARG A 49 1.55 -14.25 -14.18
CA ARG A 49 0.89 -14.66 -15.43
C ARG A 49 -0.51 -15.24 -15.15
N ASP A 50 -1.49 -14.77 -15.92
CA ASP A 50 -2.90 -15.17 -15.84
C ASP A 50 -3.57 -14.89 -14.48
N ARG A 51 -2.99 -13.99 -13.68
CA ARG A 51 -3.52 -13.53 -12.38
C ARG A 51 -3.67 -12.02 -12.37
N GLU A 52 -4.67 -11.55 -11.64
CA GLU A 52 -4.94 -10.12 -11.53
C GLU A 52 -5.10 -9.72 -10.07
N LEU A 53 -4.43 -8.64 -9.67
CA LEU A 53 -4.60 -8.02 -8.36
C LEU A 53 -5.08 -6.59 -8.58
N ARG A 54 -6.22 -6.26 -7.99
CA ARG A 54 -6.79 -4.91 -7.99
C ARG A 54 -6.93 -4.39 -6.57
N PHE A 55 -6.94 -3.07 -6.44
CA PHE A 55 -7.04 -2.39 -5.17
C PHE A 55 -8.27 -1.47 -5.16
N LEU A 56 -9.18 -1.73 -4.21
CA LEU A 56 -10.40 -0.97 -3.99
C LEU A 56 -10.26 -0.15 -2.71
N ALA A 57 -10.32 1.18 -2.82
CA ALA A 57 -10.10 2.07 -1.68
C ALA A 57 -11.25 3.03 -1.43
N ASN A 58 -11.67 3.76 -2.46
CA ASN A 58 -12.64 4.81 -2.32
C ASN A 58 -14.04 4.22 -2.05
N VAL A 59 -14.82 4.89 -1.21
CA VAL A 59 -16.23 4.53 -0.94
C VAL A 59 -17.15 4.89 -2.10
N ASP A 60 -16.66 5.74 -3.03
CA ASP A 60 -17.33 6.04 -4.29
C ASP A 60 -17.63 4.74 -5.07
N PRO A 61 -18.92 4.46 -5.42
CA PRO A 61 -19.30 3.25 -6.14
C PRO A 61 -18.61 3.11 -7.51
N ILE A 62 -18.08 4.19 -8.09
CA ILE A 62 -17.27 4.11 -9.31
C ILE A 62 -15.99 3.28 -9.09
N ASP A 63 -15.37 3.36 -7.91
CA ASP A 63 -14.18 2.57 -7.61
C ASP A 63 -14.52 1.08 -7.52
N VAL A 64 -15.67 0.74 -6.91
CA VAL A 64 -16.21 -0.63 -6.93
C VAL A 64 -16.45 -1.10 -8.35
N ALA A 65 -17.17 -0.31 -9.17
CA ALA A 65 -17.50 -0.67 -10.53
C ALA A 65 -16.26 -0.93 -11.39
N ARG A 66 -15.22 -0.10 -11.26
CA ARG A 66 -13.92 -0.31 -11.93
C ARG A 66 -13.24 -1.59 -11.46
N ASN A 67 -13.26 -1.86 -10.16
CA ASN A 67 -12.58 -3.03 -9.59
C ASN A 67 -13.28 -4.35 -9.91
N ILE A 68 -14.60 -4.39 -10.07
CA ILE A 68 -15.32 -5.64 -10.42
C ILE A 68 -15.48 -5.85 -11.94
N SER A 69 -15.33 -4.80 -12.75
CA SER A 69 -15.56 -4.87 -14.20
C SER A 69 -14.67 -5.92 -14.87
N GLY A 70 -15.29 -6.87 -15.59
CA GLY A 70 -14.60 -7.95 -16.29
C GLY A 70 -14.15 -9.13 -15.42
N LEU A 71 -14.32 -9.07 -14.09
CA LEU A 71 -13.99 -10.18 -13.20
C LEU A 71 -15.15 -11.17 -13.06
N ASN A 72 -14.80 -12.45 -12.84
CA ASN A 72 -15.77 -13.49 -12.54
C ASN A 72 -15.77 -13.80 -11.03
N PRO A 73 -16.92 -13.67 -10.32
CA PRO A 73 -17.02 -14.04 -8.91
C PRO A 73 -16.49 -15.44 -8.59
N GLU A 74 -16.67 -16.42 -9.50
CA GLU A 74 -16.20 -17.80 -9.30
C GLU A 74 -14.67 -17.94 -9.22
N THR A 75 -13.93 -16.98 -9.76
CA THR A 75 -12.45 -16.99 -9.80
C THR A 75 -11.81 -15.85 -9.01
N THR A 76 -12.63 -15.08 -8.27
CA THR A 76 -12.18 -13.90 -7.53
C THR A 76 -12.09 -14.15 -6.03
N LEU A 77 -10.97 -13.76 -5.43
CA LEU A 77 -10.74 -13.71 -3.99
C LEU A 77 -10.74 -12.25 -3.51
N VAL A 78 -11.47 -11.96 -2.43
CA VAL A 78 -11.46 -10.63 -1.81
C VAL A 78 -10.63 -10.67 -0.54
N VAL A 79 -9.70 -9.73 -0.41
CA VAL A 79 -8.87 -9.54 0.78
C VAL A 79 -9.32 -8.26 1.48
N VAL A 80 -9.99 -8.38 2.62
CA VAL A 80 -10.46 -7.22 3.40
C VAL A 80 -9.38 -6.78 4.38
N VAL A 81 -8.84 -5.58 4.20
CA VAL A 81 -7.68 -5.07 4.94
C VAL A 81 -8.07 -3.89 5.83
N SER A 82 -8.37 -4.18 7.09
CA SER A 82 -8.71 -3.16 8.09
C SER A 82 -8.27 -3.59 9.48
N LYS A 83 -7.42 -2.78 10.11
CA LYS A 83 -6.91 -3.02 11.47
C LYS A 83 -8.05 -3.22 12.46
N THR A 84 -8.98 -2.26 12.50
CA THR A 84 -10.11 -2.27 13.43
C THR A 84 -11.27 -3.13 12.93
N PHE A 85 -11.31 -3.39 11.62
CA PHE A 85 -12.45 -3.99 10.92
C PHE A 85 -13.74 -3.17 11.05
N THR A 86 -13.59 -1.86 11.25
CA THR A 86 -14.70 -0.90 11.43
C THR A 86 -14.60 0.33 10.54
N THR A 87 -13.51 0.49 9.77
CA THR A 87 -13.31 1.61 8.83
C THR A 87 -14.50 1.71 7.88
N ALA A 88 -15.19 2.85 7.87
CA ALA A 88 -16.50 2.99 7.24
C ALA A 88 -16.47 2.65 5.74
N GLU A 89 -15.51 3.23 5.02
CA GLU A 89 -15.28 3.04 3.59
C GLU A 89 -14.95 1.59 3.27
N THR A 90 -13.95 1.02 3.97
CA THR A 90 -13.51 -0.37 3.77
C THR A 90 -14.64 -1.36 4.05
N MET A 91 -15.41 -1.15 5.12
CA MET A 91 -16.49 -2.06 5.48
C MET A 91 -17.71 -1.92 4.57
N LEU A 92 -17.98 -0.74 4.03
CA LEU A 92 -19.00 -0.57 3.00
C LEU A 92 -18.60 -1.32 1.73
N ASN A 93 -17.38 -1.10 1.24
CA ASN A 93 -16.84 -1.78 0.07
C ASN A 93 -16.80 -3.31 0.25
N ALA A 94 -16.38 -3.80 1.42
CA ALA A 94 -16.38 -5.22 1.74
C ALA A 94 -17.79 -5.81 1.67
N ARG A 95 -18.81 -5.12 2.22
CA ARG A 95 -20.22 -5.56 2.11
C ARG A 95 -20.71 -5.58 0.67
N THR A 96 -20.34 -4.58 -0.12
CA THR A 96 -20.69 -4.52 -1.56
C THR A 96 -20.09 -5.69 -2.34
N LEU A 97 -18.81 -6.01 -2.11
CA LEU A 97 -18.17 -7.17 -2.75
C LEU A 97 -18.72 -8.50 -2.23
N ARG A 98 -19.08 -8.58 -0.94
CA ARG A 98 -19.77 -9.73 -0.38
C ARG A 98 -21.08 -9.99 -1.12
N GLU A 99 -21.89 -8.95 -1.33
CA GLU A 99 -23.16 -9.04 -2.06
C GLU A 99 -22.93 -9.43 -3.53
N TRP A 100 -21.92 -8.84 -4.18
CA TRP A 100 -21.54 -9.18 -5.55
C TRP A 100 -21.15 -10.67 -5.69
N ILE A 101 -20.43 -11.24 -4.72
CA ILE A 101 -20.11 -12.67 -4.69
C ILE A 101 -21.35 -13.52 -4.39
N SER A 102 -22.10 -13.18 -3.34
CA SER A 102 -23.21 -14.02 -2.85
C SER A 102 -24.43 -14.01 -3.77
N SER A 103 -24.64 -12.93 -4.53
CA SER A 103 -25.72 -12.85 -5.52
C SER A 103 -25.54 -13.85 -6.67
N VAL A 104 -24.31 -14.27 -6.95
CA VAL A 104 -23.99 -15.25 -8.00
C VAL A 104 -23.74 -16.66 -7.43
N LEU A 105 -23.05 -16.77 -6.28
CA LEU A 105 -22.55 -18.04 -5.76
C LEU A 105 -23.27 -18.53 -4.49
N GLY A 106 -24.19 -17.74 -3.94
CA GLY A 106 -24.83 -17.98 -2.66
C GLY A 106 -23.98 -17.51 -1.46
N THR A 107 -24.62 -17.35 -0.31
CA THR A 107 -24.00 -16.79 0.91
C THR A 107 -22.90 -17.68 1.50
N SER A 108 -22.96 -18.99 1.28
CA SER A 108 -21.93 -19.94 1.72
C SER A 108 -20.59 -19.75 0.99
N ALA A 109 -20.57 -19.09 -0.17
CA ALA A 109 -19.35 -18.81 -0.93
C ALA A 109 -18.42 -17.82 -0.22
N VAL A 110 -18.93 -16.97 0.69
CA VAL A 110 -18.16 -15.94 1.40
C VAL A 110 -16.94 -16.53 2.10
N ALA A 111 -17.09 -17.66 2.80
CA ALA A 111 -15.98 -18.28 3.53
C ALA A 111 -14.84 -18.80 2.63
N LYS A 112 -15.11 -19.03 1.33
CA LYS A 112 -14.11 -19.48 0.33
C LYS A 112 -13.53 -18.34 -0.52
N HIS A 113 -14.29 -17.25 -0.68
CA HIS A 113 -13.98 -16.13 -1.57
C HIS A 113 -13.59 -14.85 -0.83
N MET A 114 -13.61 -14.84 0.50
CA MET A 114 -13.21 -13.68 1.29
C MET A 114 -12.26 -14.10 2.41
N VAL A 115 -11.17 -13.36 2.55
CA VAL A 115 -10.17 -13.47 3.62
C VAL A 115 -10.00 -12.09 4.26
N ALA A 116 -9.45 -12.04 5.47
CA ALA A 116 -9.27 -10.78 6.20
C ALA A 116 -7.82 -10.57 6.62
N VAL A 117 -7.38 -9.32 6.62
CA VAL A 117 -6.17 -8.87 7.31
C VAL A 117 -6.61 -7.93 8.44
N SER A 118 -6.65 -8.46 9.67
CA SER A 118 -7.19 -7.75 10.82
C SER A 118 -6.76 -8.39 12.14
N THR A 119 -6.82 -7.62 13.23
CA THR A 119 -6.74 -8.14 14.60
C THR A 119 -8.09 -8.47 15.21
N ASN A 120 -9.19 -8.04 14.58
CA ASN A 120 -10.52 -8.11 15.16
C ASN A 120 -11.27 -9.37 14.71
N LEU A 121 -10.80 -10.55 15.15
CA LEU A 121 -11.39 -11.85 14.80
C LEU A 121 -12.90 -11.94 15.07
N PRO A 122 -13.46 -11.40 16.17
CA PRO A 122 -14.91 -11.42 16.38
C PRO A 122 -15.71 -10.72 15.28
N LEU A 123 -15.23 -9.57 14.77
CA LEU A 123 -15.91 -8.88 13.67
C LEU A 123 -15.69 -9.58 12.33
N VAL A 124 -14.54 -10.21 12.11
CA VAL A 124 -14.27 -11.03 10.92
C VAL A 124 -15.24 -12.22 10.85
N GLU A 125 -15.40 -12.95 11.95
CA GLU A 125 -16.34 -14.07 12.05
C GLU A 125 -17.79 -13.60 11.84
N LYS A 126 -18.19 -12.52 12.50
CA LYS A 126 -19.53 -11.91 12.34
C LYS A 126 -19.79 -11.47 10.90
N PHE A 127 -18.75 -11.07 10.17
CA PHE A 127 -18.85 -10.72 8.76
C PHE A 127 -19.04 -11.95 7.85
N GLY A 128 -18.76 -13.16 8.33
CA GLY A 128 -18.90 -14.43 7.61
C GLY A 128 -17.61 -14.95 6.99
N ILE A 129 -16.47 -14.35 7.31
CA ILE A 129 -15.14 -14.85 6.94
C ILE A 129 -14.72 -15.87 8.00
N ASP A 130 -14.19 -17.01 7.56
CA ASP A 130 -13.61 -18.02 8.46
C ASP A 130 -12.45 -17.39 9.25
N PRO A 131 -12.44 -17.42 10.60
CA PRO A 131 -11.34 -16.89 11.39
C PRO A 131 -9.97 -17.50 11.07
N ASN A 132 -9.91 -18.72 10.52
CA ASN A 132 -8.67 -19.34 10.05
C ASN A 132 -8.13 -18.68 8.77
N ASN A 133 -8.97 -17.89 8.09
CA ASN A 133 -8.65 -17.07 6.92
C ASN A 133 -8.41 -15.61 7.31
N ALA A 134 -8.18 -15.33 8.59
CA ALA A 134 -7.77 -14.03 9.09
C ALA A 134 -6.25 -14.01 9.34
N PHE A 135 -5.58 -13.04 8.75
CA PHE A 135 -4.14 -12.84 8.88
C PHE A 135 -3.90 -11.63 9.78
N ALA A 136 -3.35 -11.87 10.97
CA ALA A 136 -3.14 -10.83 11.95
C ALA A 136 -1.91 -9.96 11.62
N PHE A 137 -1.96 -8.73 12.12
CA PHE A 137 -0.82 -7.83 12.31
C PHE A 137 -1.05 -7.09 13.63
N TRP A 138 -0.16 -6.22 14.10
CA TRP A 138 -0.20 -5.75 15.49
C TRP A 138 -0.46 -4.25 15.66
N ASP A 139 -0.76 -3.84 16.88
CA ASP A 139 -1.02 -2.47 17.28
C ASP A 139 0.19 -1.55 17.04
N TRP A 140 1.40 -2.04 17.28
CA TRP A 140 2.66 -1.35 16.98
C TRP A 140 2.97 -1.20 15.49
N VAL A 141 2.24 -1.89 14.61
CA VAL A 141 2.29 -1.64 13.16
C VAL A 141 1.33 -0.50 12.82
N GLY A 142 1.89 0.69 12.62
CA GLY A 142 1.15 1.86 12.12
C GLY A 142 0.71 1.66 10.68
N GLY A 143 -0.48 2.14 10.31
CA GLY A 143 -1.07 1.90 8.98
C GLY A 143 -0.14 2.29 7.82
N ARG A 144 0.42 3.49 7.84
CA ARG A 144 1.36 3.97 6.80
C ARG A 144 2.70 3.24 6.76
N TYR A 145 3.00 2.40 7.76
CA TYR A 145 4.21 1.56 7.85
C TYR A 145 3.90 0.07 7.66
N SER A 146 2.68 -0.28 7.24
CA SER A 146 2.18 -1.66 7.35
C SER A 146 2.43 -2.55 6.13
N VAL A 147 3.00 -2.04 5.03
CA VAL A 147 3.18 -2.83 3.79
C VAL A 147 4.00 -4.11 3.98
N CYS A 148 5.01 -4.10 4.87
CA CYS A 148 5.81 -5.28 5.21
C CYS A 148 5.11 -6.27 6.17
N SER A 149 3.89 -5.98 6.62
CA SER A 149 3.05 -6.90 7.39
C SER A 149 2.08 -7.66 6.48
N ALA A 150 1.16 -8.43 7.07
CA ALA A 150 0.08 -9.10 6.33
C ALA A 150 -0.71 -8.17 5.40
N VAL A 151 -0.75 -6.86 5.68
CA VAL A 151 -1.40 -5.83 4.85
C VAL A 151 -0.90 -5.86 3.40
N GLY A 152 0.42 -5.83 3.19
CA GLY A 152 1.00 -5.92 1.84
C GLY A 152 1.39 -7.35 1.48
N VAL A 153 1.96 -8.10 2.43
CA VAL A 153 2.50 -9.44 2.18
C VAL A 153 1.44 -10.38 1.63
N LEU A 154 0.21 -10.36 2.14
CA LEU A 154 -0.85 -11.25 1.67
C LEU A 154 -1.25 -11.00 0.22
N PRO A 155 -1.76 -9.81 -0.18
CA PRO A 155 -2.16 -9.56 -1.56
C PRO A 155 -0.99 -9.67 -2.55
N LEU A 156 0.21 -9.19 -2.18
CA LEU A 156 1.38 -9.32 -3.04
C LEU A 156 1.81 -10.77 -3.22
N SER A 157 1.73 -11.60 -2.17
CA SER A 157 2.08 -13.03 -2.28
C SER A 157 1.06 -13.81 -3.09
N LEU A 158 -0.21 -13.40 -3.10
CA LEU A 158 -1.23 -13.99 -3.96
C LEU A 158 -0.94 -13.70 -5.44
N GLN A 159 -0.46 -12.49 -5.76
CA GLN A 159 -0.14 -12.07 -7.12
C GLN A 159 1.21 -12.62 -7.62
N TYR A 160 2.28 -12.47 -6.83
CA TYR A 160 3.66 -12.71 -7.27
C TYR A 160 4.32 -13.95 -6.66
N GLY A 161 3.66 -14.59 -5.70
CA GLY A 161 4.24 -15.68 -4.91
C GLY A 161 5.09 -15.16 -3.75
N PHE A 162 5.19 -15.96 -2.69
CA PHE A 162 5.88 -15.55 -1.45
C PHE A 162 7.37 -15.31 -1.66
N ALA A 163 8.04 -16.10 -2.51
CA ALA A 163 9.47 -15.94 -2.79
C ALA A 163 9.85 -14.54 -3.33
N VAL A 164 9.00 -13.94 -4.16
CA VAL A 164 9.21 -12.57 -4.66
C VAL A 164 9.02 -11.56 -3.53
N VAL A 165 7.99 -11.75 -2.70
CA VAL A 165 7.70 -10.87 -1.56
C VAL A 165 8.77 -10.98 -0.48
N GLU A 166 9.33 -12.17 -0.25
CA GLU A 166 10.43 -12.38 0.68
C GLU A 166 11.68 -11.59 0.28
N LYS A 167 12.00 -11.51 -1.02
CA LYS A 167 13.08 -10.64 -1.51
C LYS A 167 12.82 -9.17 -1.22
N PHE A 168 11.57 -8.71 -1.39
CA PHE A 168 11.17 -7.35 -1.00
C PHE A 168 11.37 -7.11 0.51
N LEU A 169 10.96 -8.05 1.36
CA LEU A 169 11.16 -7.97 2.82
C LEU A 169 12.64 -7.97 3.21
N GLN A 170 13.46 -8.78 2.54
CA GLN A 170 14.92 -8.79 2.73
C GLN A 170 15.55 -7.44 2.35
N GLY A 171 15.08 -6.81 1.27
CA GLY A 171 15.49 -5.47 0.88
C GLY A 171 15.14 -4.41 1.94
N ALA A 172 13.91 -4.44 2.47
CA ALA A 172 13.51 -3.58 3.59
C ALA A 172 14.39 -3.81 4.83
N HIS A 173 14.60 -5.07 5.20
CA HIS A 173 15.45 -5.43 6.33
C HIS A 173 16.91 -4.96 6.16
N SER A 174 17.44 -5.00 4.93
CA SER A 174 18.80 -4.49 4.65
C SER A 174 18.92 -3.00 4.97
N ILE A 175 17.88 -2.20 4.71
CA ILE A 175 17.87 -0.78 5.07
C ILE A 175 17.67 -0.58 6.57
N ASP A 176 16.88 -1.42 7.24
CA ASP A 176 16.75 -1.39 8.70
C ASP A 176 18.09 -1.68 9.40
N GLN A 177 18.84 -2.66 8.91
CA GLN A 177 20.19 -2.96 9.40
C GLN A 177 21.15 -1.80 9.17
N HIS A 178 21.12 -1.19 7.98
CA HIS A 178 21.91 0.01 7.70
C HIS A 178 21.56 1.16 8.64
N PHE A 179 20.26 1.45 8.79
CA PHE A 179 19.78 2.54 9.64
C PHE A 179 20.16 2.36 11.11
N SER A 180 20.12 1.13 11.62
CA SER A 180 20.42 0.84 13.03
C SER A 180 21.91 0.77 13.36
N SER A 181 22.77 0.40 12.41
CA SER A 181 24.17 0.09 12.67
C SER A 181 25.20 1.03 12.03
N ALA A 182 24.85 1.74 10.95
CA ALA A 182 25.79 2.60 10.25
C ALA A 182 26.18 3.83 11.10
N PRO A 183 27.46 4.26 11.09
CA PRO A 183 27.87 5.54 11.66
C PRO A 183 27.01 6.67 11.11
N PHE A 184 26.69 7.65 11.97
CA PHE A 184 25.70 8.69 11.67
C PHE A 184 26.01 9.44 10.37
N GLU A 185 27.27 9.78 10.14
CA GLU A 185 27.78 10.47 8.95
C GLU A 185 27.74 9.65 7.65
N LYS A 186 27.42 8.35 7.73
CA LYS A 186 27.24 7.42 6.60
C LYS A 186 25.82 6.84 6.56
N ASN A 187 24.96 7.24 7.47
CA ASN A 187 23.63 6.68 7.63
C ASN A 187 22.66 7.37 6.66
N ILE A 188 22.23 6.64 5.62
CA ILE A 188 21.49 7.22 4.49
C ILE A 188 20.15 7.80 4.95
N PRO A 189 19.29 7.05 5.68
CA PRO A 189 18.04 7.62 6.18
C PRO A 189 18.25 8.81 7.14
N ALA A 190 19.25 8.78 8.00
CA ALA A 190 19.53 9.88 8.93
C ALA A 190 19.95 11.17 8.18
N LEU A 191 20.84 11.04 7.19
CA LEU A 191 21.28 12.15 6.36
C LEU A 191 20.12 12.73 5.54
N LEU A 192 19.28 11.89 4.93
CA LEU A 192 18.08 12.35 4.21
C LEU A 192 17.11 13.09 5.14
N GLY A 193 16.88 12.57 6.35
CA GLY A 193 16.07 13.24 7.36
C GLY A 193 16.62 14.61 7.77
N LEU A 194 17.94 14.71 7.98
CA LEU A 194 18.59 15.99 8.29
C LEU A 194 18.51 16.99 7.15
N LEU A 195 18.66 16.55 5.90
CA LEU A 195 18.49 17.41 4.72
C LEU A 195 17.07 17.95 4.63
N SER A 196 16.06 17.12 4.93
CA SER A 196 14.67 17.57 4.99
C SER A 196 14.47 18.64 6.08
N VAL A 197 14.94 18.39 7.30
CA VAL A 197 14.88 19.38 8.40
C VAL A 197 15.61 20.67 8.06
N TRP A 198 16.79 20.58 7.43
CA TRP A 198 17.54 21.75 6.98
C TRP A 198 16.73 22.59 5.99
N ASN A 199 16.18 21.94 4.96
CA ASN A 199 15.39 22.62 3.93
C ASN A 199 14.11 23.25 4.50
N VAL A 200 13.36 22.51 5.31
CA VAL A 200 12.06 22.96 5.83
C VAL A 200 12.24 23.98 6.96
N SER A 201 13.03 23.65 7.98
CA SER A 201 13.10 24.44 9.21
C SER A 201 14.12 25.57 9.17
N PHE A 202 15.17 25.48 8.36
CA PHE A 202 16.22 26.50 8.29
C PHE A 202 16.18 27.33 7.00
N LEU A 203 15.94 26.70 5.84
CA LEU A 203 15.81 27.42 4.57
C LEU A 203 14.36 27.86 4.26
N GLY A 204 13.37 27.36 5.01
CA GLY A 204 11.97 27.74 4.85
C GLY A 204 11.34 27.22 3.56
N TYR A 205 11.80 26.08 3.02
CA TYR A 205 11.22 25.42 1.86
C TYR A 205 10.15 24.41 2.31
N PRO A 206 8.85 24.73 2.20
CA PRO A 206 7.79 23.94 2.84
C PRO A 206 7.39 22.68 2.05
N ALA A 207 7.96 22.47 0.86
CA ALA A 207 7.54 21.41 -0.04
C ALA A 207 8.75 20.65 -0.57
N ARG A 208 8.56 19.35 -0.86
CA ARG A 208 9.55 18.48 -1.47
C ARG A 208 8.94 17.72 -2.64
N ALA A 209 9.67 17.68 -3.75
CA ALA A 209 9.26 16.94 -4.95
C ALA A 209 9.96 15.57 -5.00
N ILE A 210 9.18 14.49 -5.07
CA ILE A 210 9.66 13.11 -5.22
C ILE A 210 9.55 12.71 -6.69
N LEU A 211 10.69 12.54 -7.36
CA LEU A 211 10.79 12.51 -8.81
C LEU A 211 11.48 11.22 -9.28
N PRO A 212 10.78 10.06 -9.26
CA PRO A 212 11.36 8.83 -9.76
C PRO A 212 11.41 8.83 -11.30
N TYR A 213 12.57 8.61 -11.88
CA TYR A 213 12.76 8.45 -13.33
C TYR A 213 12.49 6.99 -13.73
N SER A 214 11.30 6.52 -13.33
CA SER A 214 10.78 5.20 -13.64
C SER A 214 9.26 5.21 -13.50
N GLN A 215 8.55 4.85 -14.58
CA GLN A 215 7.09 4.76 -14.56
C GLN A 215 6.59 3.67 -13.59
N ALA A 216 7.38 2.62 -13.35
CA ALA A 216 7.03 1.57 -12.39
C ALA A 216 6.85 2.14 -10.96
N LEU A 217 7.47 3.28 -10.65
CA LEU A 217 7.40 3.93 -9.35
C LEU A 217 6.32 5.04 -9.30
N GLU A 218 5.34 5.06 -10.21
CA GLU A 218 4.29 6.10 -10.27
C GLU A 218 3.45 6.23 -9.00
N LYS A 219 3.41 5.20 -8.16
CA LYS A 219 2.70 5.22 -6.87
C LYS A 219 3.61 5.47 -5.66
N LEU A 220 4.91 5.72 -5.87
CA LEU A 220 5.84 6.02 -4.80
C LEU A 220 5.49 7.35 -4.10
N ALA A 221 5.31 8.44 -4.86
CA ALA A 221 4.99 9.74 -4.27
C ALA A 221 3.66 9.71 -3.48
N PRO A 222 2.55 9.15 -4.00
CA PRO A 222 1.33 8.94 -3.20
C PRO A 222 1.52 8.12 -1.92
N HIS A 223 2.39 7.11 -1.92
CA HIS A 223 2.70 6.37 -0.70
C HIS A 223 3.48 7.22 0.30
N ILE A 224 4.55 7.88 -0.15
CA ILE A 224 5.39 8.72 0.73
C ILE A 224 4.64 9.92 1.27
N GLN A 225 3.70 10.50 0.51
CA GLN A 225 2.77 11.52 1.00
C GLN A 225 2.13 11.13 2.31
N GLN A 226 1.55 9.93 2.39
CA GLN A 226 0.96 9.47 3.65
C GLN A 226 2.05 9.20 4.71
N VAL A 227 3.15 8.52 4.34
CA VAL A 227 4.22 8.18 5.29
C VAL A 227 4.74 9.41 6.00
N SER A 228 5.05 10.47 5.24
CA SER A 228 5.64 11.70 5.74
C SER A 228 4.60 12.63 6.35
N MET A 229 3.60 13.04 5.59
CA MET A 229 2.68 14.11 5.99
C MET A 229 1.80 13.71 7.18
N GLU A 230 1.33 12.45 7.23
CA GLU A 230 0.54 11.95 8.38
C GLU A 230 1.42 11.68 9.62
N SER A 231 2.73 11.40 9.43
CA SER A 231 3.67 11.25 10.55
C SER A 231 4.06 12.60 11.15
N ASN A 232 4.42 13.55 10.29
CA ASN A 232 5.20 14.72 10.67
C ASN A 232 4.42 16.03 10.59
N GLY A 233 3.24 16.08 9.96
CA GLY A 233 2.38 17.26 9.94
C GLY A 233 1.69 17.46 11.29
N LYS A 234 2.42 17.96 12.30
CA LYS A 234 1.96 18.03 13.70
C LYS A 234 2.10 19.45 14.27
N GLY A 235 1.13 19.85 15.08
CA GLY A 235 1.16 21.13 15.80
C GLY A 235 1.65 21.03 17.25
N VAL A 236 1.95 19.83 17.73
CA VAL A 236 2.30 19.56 19.14
C VAL A 236 3.48 18.59 19.22
N SER A 237 4.34 18.80 20.23
CA SER A 237 5.46 17.93 20.58
C SER A 237 5.02 16.65 21.29
N ILE A 238 5.96 15.72 21.52
CA ILE A 238 5.71 14.48 22.26
C ILE A 238 5.27 14.73 23.71
N ASP A 239 5.69 15.84 24.31
CA ASP A 239 5.31 16.25 25.67
C ASP A 239 3.93 16.98 25.71
N GLY A 240 3.26 17.10 24.56
CA GLY A 240 1.95 17.74 24.44
C GLY A 240 1.99 19.26 24.37
N LEU A 241 3.17 19.87 24.22
CA LEU A 241 3.31 21.33 24.08
C LEU A 241 3.12 21.78 22.62
N PRO A 242 2.37 22.87 22.35
CA PRO A 242 2.29 23.48 21.03
C PRO A 242 3.67 23.86 20.48
N LEU A 243 3.91 23.59 19.20
CA LEU A 243 5.17 23.93 18.54
C LEU A 243 5.18 25.40 18.09
N PRO A 244 6.30 26.14 18.30
CA PRO A 244 6.41 27.53 17.86
C PRO A 244 6.81 27.67 16.38
N PHE A 245 6.84 26.58 15.63
CA PHE A 245 7.21 26.50 14.22
C PHE A 245 6.36 25.45 13.50
N GLU A 246 6.31 25.53 12.17
CA GLU A 246 5.65 24.54 11.31
C GLU A 246 6.50 23.27 11.20
N THR A 247 5.84 22.11 11.03
CA THR A 247 6.51 20.81 10.88
C THR A 247 5.97 20.05 9.69
N GLY A 248 6.79 19.13 9.17
CA GLY A 248 6.47 18.31 8.02
C GLY A 248 6.50 19.10 6.72
N GLU A 249 7.15 18.53 5.72
CA GLU A 249 7.08 18.98 4.34
C GLU A 249 5.77 18.58 3.66
N ILE A 250 5.34 19.39 2.70
CA ILE A 250 4.33 19.02 1.72
C ILE A 250 5.02 18.17 0.64
N ASP A 251 4.76 16.86 0.66
CA ASP A 251 5.29 15.94 -0.33
C ASP A 251 4.38 15.86 -1.56
N PHE A 252 4.98 15.93 -2.75
CA PHE A 252 4.28 15.70 -4.02
C PHE A 252 5.25 15.16 -5.06
N GLY A 253 4.73 14.66 -6.19
CA GLY A 253 5.60 14.17 -7.24
C GLY A 253 4.88 13.37 -8.30
N GLU A 254 5.57 13.22 -9.44
CA GLU A 254 5.19 12.39 -10.58
C GLU A 254 6.47 11.80 -11.17
N PRO A 255 6.40 10.64 -11.85
CA PRO A 255 7.55 10.10 -12.55
C PRO A 255 8.17 11.08 -13.54
N GLY A 256 9.49 11.03 -13.67
CA GLY A 256 10.20 11.59 -14.81
C GLY A 256 9.96 10.72 -16.05
N THR A 257 9.74 11.28 -17.25
CA THR A 257 9.79 12.71 -17.59
C THR A 257 8.44 13.43 -17.48
N ASN A 258 7.35 12.77 -17.07
CA ASN A 258 6.00 13.37 -17.00
C ASN A 258 5.98 14.66 -16.16
N GLY A 259 6.61 14.65 -14.99
CA GLY A 259 6.74 15.84 -14.13
C GLY A 259 7.44 17.02 -14.80
N GLN A 260 8.41 16.76 -15.70
CA GLN A 260 9.12 17.79 -16.45
C GLN A 260 8.17 18.60 -17.35
N HIS A 261 7.13 17.94 -17.86
CA HIS A 261 6.12 18.54 -18.74
C HIS A 261 4.84 18.98 -18.00
N SER A 262 4.89 19.05 -16.66
CA SER A 262 3.76 19.45 -15.82
C SER A 262 4.12 20.63 -14.91
N PHE A 263 5.05 20.44 -13.97
CA PHE A 263 5.30 21.42 -12.89
C PHE A 263 6.77 21.85 -12.74
N TYR A 264 7.69 21.33 -13.54
CA TYR A 264 9.11 21.73 -13.47
C TYR A 264 9.35 23.21 -13.79
N GLN A 265 8.49 23.83 -14.59
CA GLN A 265 8.55 25.27 -14.85
C GLN A 265 8.48 26.09 -13.53
N LEU A 266 7.63 25.67 -12.58
CA LEU A 266 7.56 26.31 -11.26
C LEU A 266 8.80 26.01 -10.42
N ILE A 267 9.34 24.79 -10.49
CA ILE A 267 10.57 24.42 -9.77
C ILE A 267 11.77 25.24 -10.26
N HIS A 268 11.88 25.46 -11.58
CA HIS A 268 13.01 26.16 -12.17
C HIS A 268 12.96 27.68 -12.07
N GLN A 269 11.77 28.29 -12.22
CA GLN A 269 11.64 29.77 -12.30
C GLN A 269 10.70 30.36 -11.26
N GLY A 270 9.99 29.53 -10.50
CA GLY A 270 9.03 29.94 -9.48
C GLY A 270 9.60 29.77 -8.07
N ARG A 271 8.92 28.96 -7.24
CA ARG A 271 9.32 28.71 -5.86
C ARG A 271 10.42 27.65 -5.83
N VAL A 272 11.40 27.84 -4.96
CA VAL A 272 12.42 26.81 -4.71
C VAL A 272 11.75 25.61 -4.05
N ILE A 273 11.90 24.44 -4.66
CA ILE A 273 11.37 23.16 -4.17
C ILE A 273 12.53 22.15 -4.21
N PRO A 274 13.06 21.71 -3.06
CA PRO A 274 13.96 20.57 -2.98
C PRO A 274 13.41 19.34 -3.70
N CYS A 275 14.27 18.65 -4.43
CA CYS A 275 13.89 17.54 -5.30
C CYS A 275 14.69 16.27 -4.97
N ASP A 276 13.98 15.18 -4.70
CA ASP A 276 14.53 13.85 -4.56
C ASP A 276 14.41 13.10 -5.90
N PHE A 277 15.51 13.05 -6.65
CA PHE A 277 15.60 12.31 -7.90
C PHE A 277 15.96 10.86 -7.63
N ILE A 278 15.16 9.92 -8.15
CA ILE A 278 15.38 8.47 -7.96
C ILE A 278 15.53 7.83 -9.34
N GLY A 279 16.67 7.16 -9.58
CA GLY A 279 16.93 6.41 -10.81
C GLY A 279 17.22 4.94 -10.50
N VAL A 280 16.93 4.06 -11.46
CA VAL A 280 17.31 2.64 -11.45
C VAL A 280 18.26 2.42 -12.61
N VAL A 281 19.36 1.72 -12.38
CA VAL A 281 20.41 1.41 -13.38
C VAL A 281 20.30 -0.05 -13.80
#